data_AF-A0A6L3JP59-F1
#
_entry.id   AF-A0A6L3JP59-F1
#
_cell.length_a   1.000
_cell.length_b   1.000
_cell.length_c   1.000
_cell.angle_alpha   90.00
_cell.angle_beta   90.00
_cell.angle_gamma   90.00
#
_symmetry.space_group_name_H-M   'P 1'
#
loop_
_entity.id
_entity.type
_entity.pdbx_description
1 polymer ?
#
loop_
_entity_poly.entity_id
_entity_poly.type
_entity_poly.pdbx_seq_one_letter_code
_entity_poly.pdbx_strand_id
1 'polypeptide(L)' 'MQMYMKNIFLLLSWLILLPSGILANPIKGMLERIDKGASNKFVVELHKSPNDFFELDRKGDKVVIRGNTYINIATGINWY' A
#
# COMPACT_ATOMS: atom_id res chain seq x y z
N MET A 1 -24.27 -36.51 -1.75
CA MET A 1 -24.46 -35.17 -2.36
C MET A 1 -24.30 -34.03 -1.34
N GLN A 2 -24.96 -34.07 -0.17
CA GLN A 2 -24.82 -33.02 0.86
C GLN A 2 -23.39 -32.79 1.40
N MET A 3 -22.61 -33.86 1.59
CA MET A 3 -21.23 -33.74 2.09
C MET A 3 -20.29 -33.01 1.11
N TYR A 4 -20.51 -33.17 -0.21
CA TYR A 4 -19.76 -32.45 -1.24
C TYR A 4 -20.13 -30.96 -1.28
N MET A 5 -21.42 -30.61 -1.11
CA MET A 5 -21.87 -29.21 -1.04
C MET A 5 -21.29 -28.46 0.16
N LYS A 6 -21.19 -29.12 1.32
CA LYS A 6 -20.55 -28.55 2.52
C LYS A 6 -19.07 -28.26 2.31
N ASN A 7 -18.34 -29.18 1.67
CA ASN A 7 -16.91 -29.00 1.41
C ASN A 7 -16.64 -27.90 0.38
N ILE A 8 -17.52 -27.76 -0.63
CA ILE A 8 -17.46 -26.65 -1.60
C ILE A 8 -17.70 -25.30 -0.91
N PHE A 9 -18.68 -25.22 -0.01
CA PHE A 9 -18.96 -24.00 0.76
C PHE A 9 -17.77 -23.58 1.65
N LEU A 10 -17.13 -24.55 2.31
CA LEU A 10 -15.94 -24.30 3.11
C LEU A 10 -14.75 -23.82 2.25
N LEU A 11 -14.56 -24.40 1.06
CA LEU A 11 -13.51 -24.00 0.14
C LEU A 11 -13.71 -22.55 -0.37
N LEU A 12 -14.96 -22.21 -0.71
CA LEU A 12 -15.33 -20.85 -1.15
C LEU A 12 -15.15 -19.82 -0.03
N SER A 13 -15.54 -20.17 1.20
CA SER A 13 -15.33 -19.30 2.37
C SER A 13 -13.84 -19.08 2.65
N TRP A 14 -13.00 -20.10 2.47
CA TRP A 14 -11.55 -19.96 2.61
C TRP A 14 -10.96 -19.05 1.53
N LEU A 15 -11.39 -19.20 0.27
CA LEU A 15 -10.88 -18.38 -0.84
C LEU A 15 -11.11 -16.87 -0.63
N ILE A 16 -12.24 -16.50 -0.01
CA ILE A 16 -12.62 -15.11 0.25
C ILE A 16 -11.76 -14.48 1.37
N LEU A 17 -11.23 -15.28 2.29
CA LEU A 17 -10.45 -14.81 3.44
C LEU A 17 -8.95 -14.59 3.12
N LEU A 18 -8.46 -15.03 1.96
CA LEU A 18 -7.04 -15.00 1.60
C LEU A 18 -6.45 -13.63 1.15
N PRO A 19 -7.18 -12.59 0.70
CA PRO A 19 -6.50 -11.45 0.05
C PRO A 19 -6.10 -10.28 0.96
N SER A 20 -6.20 -10.37 2.30
CA SER A 20 -5.98 -9.20 3.17
C SER A 20 -4.53 -8.67 3.19
N GLY A 21 -3.53 -9.48 2.81
CA GLY A 21 -2.11 -9.12 2.88
C GLY A 21 -1.50 -8.49 1.62
N ILE A 22 -2.16 -8.57 0.46
CA ILE A 22 -1.54 -8.20 -0.84
C ILE A 22 -1.53 -6.67 -1.06
N LEU A 23 -2.38 -5.93 -0.34
CA LEU A 23 -2.54 -4.48 -0.49
C LEU A 23 -1.77 -3.65 0.56
N ALA A 24 -0.92 -4.28 1.36
CA ALA A 24 -0.18 -3.57 2.40
C ALA A 24 0.91 -2.66 1.80
N ASN A 25 0.70 -1.35 1.87
CA ASN A 25 1.74 -0.36 1.57
C ASN A 25 2.48 0.00 2.88
N PRO A 26 3.78 -0.35 3.03
CA PRO A 26 4.52 -0.08 4.26
C PRO A 26 4.61 1.42 4.60
N ILE A 27 4.53 2.30 3.59
CA ILE A 27 4.52 3.76 3.77
C ILE A 27 3.26 4.22 4.49
N LYS A 28 2.10 3.62 4.17
CA LYS A 28 0.85 3.93 4.87
C LYS A 28 0.97 3.62 6.36
N GLY A 29 1.45 2.42 6.70
CA GLY A 29 1.66 2.03 8.09
C GLY A 29 2.70 2.89 8.81
N MET A 30 3.75 3.32 8.11
CA MET A 30 4.74 4.25 8.65
C MET A 30 4.11 5.62 8.96
N LEU A 31 3.40 6.21 8.00
CA LEU A 31 2.75 7.51 8.15
C LEU A 31 1.76 7.52 9.32
N GLU A 32 0.93 6.47 9.46
CA GLU A 32 -0.01 6.37 10.59
C GLU A 32 0.67 6.24 11.97
N ARG A 33 1.93 5.78 12.02
CA ARG A 33 2.72 5.77 13.27
C ARG A 33 3.37 7.12 13.56
N ILE A 34 3.72 7.88 12.52
CA ILE A 34 4.30 9.22 12.66
C ILE A 34 3.21 10.21 13.12
N ASP A 35 2.09 10.25 12.40
CA ASP A 35 0.94 11.09 12.71
C ASP A 35 -0.34 10.42 12.19
N LYS A 36 -1.31 10.19 13.08
CA LYS A 36 -2.53 9.47 12.74
C LYS A 36 -3.33 10.25 11.71
N GLY A 37 -3.69 9.59 10.61
CA GLY A 37 -4.38 10.19 9.48
C GLY A 37 -3.48 10.93 8.49
N ALA A 38 -2.17 11.02 8.73
CA ALA A 38 -1.23 11.64 7.80
C ALA A 38 -1.21 10.91 6.45
N SER A 39 -1.45 9.59 6.43
CA SER A 39 -1.46 8.84 5.17
C SER A 39 -2.50 9.33 4.15
N ASN A 40 -3.55 10.02 4.61
CA ASN A 40 -4.59 10.56 3.72
C ASN A 40 -4.12 11.78 2.91
N LYS A 41 -3.04 12.44 3.35
CA LYS A 41 -2.45 13.62 2.71
C LYS A 41 -1.50 13.26 1.57
N PHE A 42 -1.14 11.98 1.46
CA PHE A 42 -0.10 11.52 0.55
C PHE A 42 -0.65 10.54 -0.49
N VAL A 43 -0.14 10.64 -1.72
CA VAL A 43 -0.28 9.64 -2.78
C VAL A 43 1.09 9.03 -3.00
N VAL A 44 1.17 7.70 -2.95
CA VAL A 44 2.44 6.97 -3.04
C VAL A 44 2.49 6.21 -4.36
N GLU A 45 3.48 6.49 -5.20
CA GLU A 45 3.63 5.89 -6.52
C GLU A 45 5.00 5.19 -6.65
N LEU A 46 4.98 3.87 -6.82
CA LEU A 46 6.20 3.08 -6.99
C LEU A 46 6.54 2.95 -8.48
N HIS A 47 7.65 3.54 -8.90
CA HIS A 47 8.08 3.60 -10.29
C HIS A 47 9.40 2.87 -10.48
N LYS A 48 9.38 1.74 -11.20
CA LYS A 48 10.60 0.96 -11.44
C LYS A 48 11.64 1.80 -12.18
N SER A 49 12.83 1.88 -11.62
CA SER A 49 14.01 2.52 -12.21
C SER A 49 15.27 1.77 -11.75
N PRO A 50 16.31 1.67 -12.59
CA PRO A 50 17.60 1.14 -12.17
C PRO A 50 18.35 2.08 -11.22
N ASN A 51 18.02 3.37 -11.22
CA ASN A 51 18.65 4.38 -10.37
C ASN A 51 17.71 4.75 -9.22
N ASP A 52 18.29 4.97 -8.04
CA ASP A 52 17.56 5.46 -6.87
C ASP A 52 17.09 6.89 -7.06
N PHE A 53 15.80 7.11 -6.83
CA PHE A 53 15.19 8.42 -6.94
C PHE A 53 13.96 8.54 -6.04
N PHE A 54 13.63 9.79 -5.70
CA PHE A 54 12.28 10.17 -5.30
C PHE A 54 11.90 11.48 -5.99
N GLU A 55 10.61 11.69 -6.18
CA GLU A 55 10.05 12.93 -6.73
C GLU A 55 8.87 13.39 -5.89
N LEU A 56 8.70 14.71 -5.79
CA LEU A 56 7.59 15.34 -5.12
C LEU A 56 6.75 16.12 -6.13
N ASP A 57 5.45 15.94 -6.06
CA ASP A 57 4.47 16.57 -6.91
C ASP A 57 3.19 16.81 -6.10
N ARG A 58 2.20 17.46 -6.69
CA ARG A 58 0.95 17.81 -6.00
C ARG A 58 -0.25 17.50 -6.86
N LYS A 59 -1.24 16.82 -6.26
CA LYS A 59 -2.54 16.56 -6.86
C LYS A 59 -3.63 17.12 -5.96
N GLY A 60 -4.04 18.35 -6.25
CA GLY A 60 -4.99 19.09 -5.43
C GLY A 60 -4.44 19.38 -4.03
N ASP A 61 -5.10 18.84 -3.01
CA ASP A 61 -4.73 18.97 -1.60
C ASP A 61 -3.73 17.90 -1.13
N LYS A 62 -3.38 16.94 -2.00
CA LYS A 62 -2.46 15.83 -1.67
C LYS A 62 -1.08 16.03 -2.26
N VAL A 63 -0.07 15.63 -1.50
CA VAL A 63 1.31 15.52 -1.95
C VAL A 63 1.50 14.15 -2.60
N VAL A 64 2.00 14.11 -3.83
CA VAL A 64 2.36 12.88 -4.53
C VAL A 64 3.85 12.65 -4.33
N ILE A 65 4.23 11.50 -3.78
CA ILE A 65 5.62 11.07 -3.70
C ILE A 65 5.82 9.85 -4.59
N ARG A 66 6.79 9.96 -5.49
CA ARG A 66 7.22 8.87 -6.37
C ARG A 66 8.57 8.36 -5.94
N GLY A 67 8.86 7.10 -6.18
CA GLY A 67 10.20 6.55 -6.02
C GLY A 67 10.29 5.10 -6.51
N ASN A 68 11.50 4.62 -6.71
CA ASN A 68 11.75 3.24 -7.17
C ASN A 68 11.75 2.19 -6.06
N THR A 69 11.86 2.60 -4.80
CA THR A 69 11.74 1.72 -3.63
C THR A 69 10.91 2.41 -2.54
N TYR A 70 10.35 1.63 -1.61
CA TYR A 70 9.69 2.20 -0.44
C TYR A 70 10.65 3.00 0.44
N ILE A 71 11.94 2.68 0.46
CA ILE A 71 12.96 3.45 1.20
C ILE A 71 13.11 4.85 0.59
N ASN A 72 13.16 4.94 -0.74
CA ASN A 72 13.30 6.23 -1.42
C ASN A 72 12.03 7.07 -1.27
N ILE A 73 10.85 6.45 -1.30
CA ILE A 73 9.59 7.13 -1.00
C ILE A 73 9.56 7.64 0.45
N ALA A 74 9.98 6.81 1.42
CA ALA A 74 10.09 7.23 2.82
C ALA A 74 11.10 8.38 3.00
N THR A 75 12.18 8.37 2.21
CA THR A 75 13.17 9.45 2.16
C THR A 75 12.55 10.74 1.64
N GLY A 76 11.76 10.66 0.56
CA GLY A 76 11.02 11.82 0.03
C GLY A 76 10.00 12.38 1.02
N ILE A 77 9.33 11.52 1.78
CA ILE A 77 8.43 11.94 2.88
C ILE A 77 9.21 12.62 4.01
N ASN A 78 10.39 12.12 4.38
CA ASN A 78 11.23 12.73 5.43
C ASN A 78 11.84 14.07 5.00
N TRP A 79 12.00 14.30 3.69
CA TRP A 79 12.52 15.56 3.15
C TRP A 79 11.46 16.68 3.14
N TYR A 80 10.18 16.32 2.93
CA TYR A 80 9.04 17.24 2.94
C TYR A 80 8.62 17.63 4.37
#